data_AF-A0A957MF62-F1
#
_entry.id   AF-A0A957MF62-F1
#
_cell.length_a   1.000
_cell.length_b   1.000
_cell.length_c   1.000
_cell.angle_alpha   90.00
_cell.angle_beta   90.00
_cell.angle_gamma   90.00
#
_symmetry.space_group_name_H-M   'P 1'
#
loop_
_entity.id
_entity.type
_entity.pdbx_description
1 polymer ?
#
loop_
_entity_poly.entity_id
_entity_poly.type
_entity_poly.pdbx_seq_one_letter_code
_entity_poly.pdbx_strand_id
1 'polypeptide(L)' 'MIRNLPFDRYLTYTQLTDLVHDLAEAYPAYLRLHAIGASHRGRTVWLLEISNWA' A
#
# COMPACT_ATOMS: atom_id res chain seq x y z
N MET A 1 1.00 4.90 -14.26
CA MET A 1 2.22 4.09 -14.51
C MET A 1 2.76 3.72 -13.15
N ILE A 2 2.69 2.46 -12.75
CA ILE A 2 3.26 2.01 -11.47
C ILE A 2 4.76 2.22 -11.58
N ARG A 3 5.27 3.24 -10.89
CA ARG A 3 6.67 3.62 -10.95
C ARG A 3 7.47 2.58 -10.18
N ASN A 4 7.92 1.54 -10.89
CA ASN A 4 9.01 0.64 -10.50
C ASN A 4 8.94 0.11 -9.06
N LEU A 5 8.40 -1.10 -8.85
CA LEU A 5 8.50 -1.81 -7.58
C LEU A 5 9.97 -2.13 -7.29
N PRO A 6 10.62 -1.47 -6.31
CA PRO A 6 12.04 -1.66 -6.07
C PRO A 6 12.26 -2.85 -5.16
N PHE A 7 12.70 -3.97 -5.75
CA PHE A 7 13.03 -5.20 -5.01
C PHE A 7 14.53 -5.31 -4.68
N ASP A 8 15.28 -4.23 -4.88
CA ASP A 8 16.73 -4.16 -4.76
C ASP A 8 17.22 -3.41 -3.51
N ARG A 9 16.30 -2.84 -2.72
CA ARG A 9 16.62 -2.05 -1.53
C ARG A 9 15.50 -2.10 -0.48
N TYR A 10 15.84 -1.75 0.74
CA TYR A 10 14.84 -1.54 1.79
C TYR A 10 14.10 -0.22 1.60
N LEU A 11 12.78 -0.25 1.82
CA LEU A 11 11.92 0.93 1.79
C LEU A 11 11.74 1.53 3.17
N THR A 12 11.70 2.85 3.23
CA THR A 12 11.21 3.57 4.41
C THR A 12 9.70 3.42 4.54
N TYR A 13 9.15 3.75 5.72
CA TYR A 13 7.70 3.75 5.95
C TYR A 13 6.94 4.60 4.91
N THR A 14 7.41 5.82 4.63
CA THR A 14 6.79 6.73 3.66
C THR A 14 6.81 6.13 2.27
N GLN A 15 7.96 5.61 1.82
CA GLN A 15 8.07 4.99 0.49
C GLN A 15 7.19 3.75 0.32
N LEU A 16 7.09 2.91 1.36
CA LEU A 16 6.18 1.75 1.31
C LEU A 16 4.72 2.20 1.33
N THR A 17 4.39 3.25 2.09
CA THR A 17 3.04 3.83 2.12
C THR A 17 2.65 4.35 0.73
N ASP A 18 3.49 5.17 0.10
CA ASP A 18 3.25 5.70 -1.24
C ASP A 18 3.06 4.56 -2.26
N LEU A 19 3.90 3.52 -2.17
CA LEU A 19 3.83 2.36 -3.06
C LEU A 19 2.51 1.59 -2.94
N VAL A 20 1.99 1.37 -1.72
CA VAL A 20 0.71 0.64 -1.57
C VAL A 20 -0.49 1.49 -1.99
N HIS A 21 -0.42 2.81 -1.87
CA HIS A 21 -1.41 3.72 -2.44
C HIS A 21 -1.39 3.67 -3.98
N ASP A 22 -0.22 3.81 -4.61
CA ASP A 22 -0.06 3.72 -6.07
C ASP A 22 -0.60 2.38 -6.62
N LEU A 23 -0.37 1.27 -5.91
CA LEU A 23 -0.88 -0.04 -6.29
C LEU A 23 -2.41 -0.11 -6.23
N ALA A 24 -3.01 0.35 -5.14
CA ALA A 24 -4.47 0.34 -4.97
C ALA A 24 -5.17 1.22 -6.02
N GLU A 25 -4.58 2.37 -6.37
CA GLU A 25 -5.07 3.24 -7.44
C GLU A 25 -4.94 2.62 -8.83
N ALA A 26 -3.87 1.87 -9.09
CA ALA A 26 -3.65 1.23 -10.38
C ALA A 26 -4.53 -0.01 -10.63
N TYR A 27 -4.99 -0.69 -9.57
CA TYR A 27 -5.76 -1.93 -9.67
C TYR A 27 -7.02 -1.94 -8.79
N PRO A 28 -7.95 -0.97 -8.94
CA PRO A 28 -9.10 -0.83 -8.04
C PRO A 28 -10.09 -2.00 -8.08
N ALA A 29 -10.11 -2.79 -9.16
CA ALA A 29 -10.93 -4.00 -9.28
C ALA A 29 -10.41 -5.16 -8.42
N TYR A 30 -9.15 -5.11 -7.99
CA TYR A 30 -8.49 -6.21 -7.28
C TYR A 30 -7.95 -5.83 -5.90
N LEU A 31 -7.65 -4.55 -5.69
CA LEU A 31 -6.97 -4.06 -4.50
C LEU A 31 -7.83 -3.04 -3.77
N ARG A 32 -7.89 -3.19 -2.45
CA ARG A 32 -8.43 -2.18 -1.53
C ARG A 32 -7.41 -1.92 -0.43
N LEU A 33 -7.13 -0.65 -0.16
CA LEU A 33 -6.21 -0.25 0.91
C LEU A 33 -7.01 0.28 2.10
N HIS A 34 -6.73 -0.24 3.29
CA HIS A 34 -7.43 0.11 4.51
C HIS A 34 -6.46 0.63 5.58
N ALA A 35 -6.83 1.75 6.22
CA ALA A 35 -6.23 2.15 7.48
C ALA A 35 -6.94 1.38 8.61
N ILE A 36 -6.24 0.42 9.23
CA ILE A 36 -6.83 -0.43 10.28
C ILE A 36 -6.52 0.05 11.69
N GLY A 37 -5.78 1.15 11.81
CA GLY A 37 -5.47 1.79 13.08
C GLY A 37 -4.18 2.60 13.02
N ALA A 38 -3.73 3.02 14.21
CA ALA A 38 -2.46 3.69 14.39
C ALA A 38 -1.57 2.89 15.35
N SER A 39 -0.29 2.84 15.05
CA SER A 39 0.74 2.35 15.96
C SER A 39 0.89 3.25 17.19
N HIS A 40 1.62 2.77 18.20
CA HIS A 40 1.89 3.52 19.44
C HIS A 40 2.48 4.92 19.20
N ARG A 41 3.26 5.11 18.13
CA ARG A 41 3.85 6.41 17.74
C ARG A 41 3.06 7.13 16.63
N GLY A 42 1.79 6.79 16.44
CA GLY A 42 0.87 7.52 15.56
C GLY A 42 1.00 7.23 14.06
N ARG A 43 1.85 6.28 13.63
CA ARG A 43 1.89 5.86 12.21
C ARG A 43 0.68 5.00 11.87
N THR A 44 0.04 5.24 10.73
CA THR A 44 -1.03 4.41 10.21
C THR A 44 -0.55 2.99 9.95
N VAL A 45 -1.33 2.01 10.39
CA VAL A 45 -1.17 0.61 10.03
C VAL A 45 -2.04 0.35 8.80
N TRP A 46 -1.39 0.03 7.69
CA TRP A 46 -2.04 -0.24 6.42
C TRP A 46 -2.29 -1.74 6.23
N LEU A 47 -3.47 -2.09 5.77
CA LEU A 47 -3.84 -3.42 5.26
C LEU A 47 -4.14 -3.31 3.78
N LEU A 48 -3.45 -4.10 2.95
CA LEU A 48 -3.79 -4.28 1.55
C LEU A 48 -4.61 -5.56 1.39
N GLU A 49 -5.88 -5.41 1.04
CA GLU A 49 -6.77 -6.53 0.73
C GLU A 49 -6.70 -6.82 -0.77
N ILE A 50 -6.52 -8.10 -1.11
CA ILE A 50 -6.40 -8.59 -2.49
C ILE A 50 -7.51 -9.62 -2.71
N SER A 51 -8.39 -9.34 -3.67
CA SER A 51 -9.46 -10.27 -4.06
C SER A 51 -9.88 -10.00 -5.51
N ASN A 52 -10.80 -10.80 -6.03
CA ASN A 52 -11.50 -10.46 -7.27
C ASN A 52 -12.82 -9.77 -6.91
N TRP A 53 -12.86 -8.44 -7.03
CA TRP A 53 -14.06 -7.64 -6.79
C TRP A 53 -14.79 -7.24 -8.08
N ALA A 54 -14.31 -7.73 -9.23
CA ALA A 54 -14.95 -7.52 -10.53
C ALA A 54 -16.29 -8.25 -10.63
#